data_AF-A0A2V5PEW3-F1
#
_entry.id   AF-A0A2V5PEW3-F1
#
_cell.length_a   1.000
_cell.length_b   1.000
_cell.length_c   1.000
_cell.angle_alpha   90.00
_cell.angle_beta   90.00
_cell.angle_gamma   90.00
#
_symmetry.space_group_name_H-M   'P 1'
#
loop_
_entity.id
_entity.type
_entity.pdbx_description
1 polymer ?
#
loop_
_entity_poly.entity_id
_entity_poly.type
_entity_poly.pdbx_seq_one_letter_code
_entity_poly.pdbx_strand_id
1 'polypeptide(L)'
;MDTPAYAIGQAVFIRTDTADYAEEVITFRNLEEMVRIASQSHPNLVLEKVIVYAMAEGEPCALTLGFIAATKGQRPSHPEFET
;
A
#
# COMPACT_ATOMS: atom_id res chain seq x y z
N MET A 1 -5.08 22.81 17.63
CA MET A 1 -6.03 22.63 16.51
C MET A 1 -6.55 21.21 16.63
N ASP A 2 -7.85 21.06 16.86
CA ASP A 2 -8.48 19.74 16.91
C ASP A 2 -8.38 19.09 15.52
N THR A 3 -7.68 17.96 15.45
CA THR A 3 -7.50 17.19 14.22
C THR A 3 -8.87 16.66 13.78
N PRO A 4 -9.26 16.78 12.49
CA PRO A 4 -10.55 16.28 12.03
C PRO A 4 -10.67 14.78 12.29
N ALA A 5 -11.83 14.32 12.75
CA ALA A 5 -12.09 12.91 13.05
C ALA A 5 -12.19 12.00 11.80
N TYR A 6 -11.95 12.54 10.60
CA TYR A 6 -12.10 11.86 9.32
C TYR A 6 -10.74 11.32 8.84
N ALA A 7 -10.76 10.15 8.19
CA ALA A 7 -9.57 9.62 7.54
C ALA A 7 -9.15 10.56 6.39
N ILE A 8 -7.86 10.87 6.30
CA ILE A 8 -7.29 11.72 5.25
C ILE A 8 -6.63 10.89 4.15
N GLY A 9 -6.58 9.56 4.30
CA GLY A 9 -5.96 8.68 3.32
C GLY A 9 -6.01 7.20 3.68
N GLN A 10 -5.45 6.40 2.78
CA GLN A 10 -5.44 4.94 2.83
C GLN A 10 -4.10 4.40 2.35
N ALA A 11 -3.53 3.44 3.08
CA ALA A 11 -2.44 2.60 2.63
C ALA A 11 -3.00 1.25 2.19
N VAL A 12 -2.61 0.76 1.03
CA VAL A 12 -3.08 -0.52 0.50
C VAL A 12 -1.92 -1.49 0.40
N PHE A 13 -2.09 -2.61 1.06
CA PHE A 13 -1.15 -3.70 1.12
C PHE A 13 -1.67 -4.87 0.28
N ILE A 14 -0.76 -5.59 -0.36
CA ILE A 14 -1.08 -6.86 -1.02
C ILE A 14 -0.69 -8.00 -0.09
N ARG A 15 -1.55 -9.02 0.00
CA ARG A 15 -1.18 -10.29 0.62
C ARG A 15 -0.25 -11.06 -0.28
N THR A 16 0.84 -11.56 0.29
CA THR A 16 1.89 -12.27 -0.42
C THR A 16 1.92 -13.77 -0.12
N ASP A 17 1.10 -14.23 0.83
CA ASP A 17 0.97 -15.63 1.22
C ASP A 17 -0.09 -16.40 0.41
N THR A 18 -0.85 -15.71 -0.44
CA THR A 18 -1.87 -16.30 -1.32
C THR A 18 -1.48 -16.15 -2.79
N ALA A 19 -1.85 -17.12 -3.62
CA ALA A 19 -1.63 -17.06 -5.07
C ALA A 19 -2.53 -16.01 -5.75
N ASP A 20 -3.69 -15.74 -5.15
CA ASP A 20 -4.64 -14.74 -5.64
C ASP A 20 -4.31 -13.34 -5.13
N TYR A 21 -4.71 -12.34 -5.92
CA TYR A 21 -4.56 -10.93 -5.56
C TYR A 21 -5.56 -10.55 -4.46
N ALA A 22 -5.07 -10.44 -3.23
CA ALA A 22 -5.86 -9.93 -2.10
C ALA A 22 -5.25 -8.62 -1.60
N GLU A 23 -6.05 -7.56 -1.58
CA GLU A 23 -5.68 -6.25 -1.02
C GLU A 23 -6.22 -6.07 0.39
N GLU A 24 -5.43 -5.46 1.27
CA GLU A 24 -5.84 -4.98 2.58
C GLU A 24 -5.66 -3.47 2.65
N VAL A 25 -6.72 -2.75 3.02
CA VAL A 25 -6.75 -1.29 3.06
C VAL A 25 -6.74 -0.81 4.50
N ILE A 26 -5.72 -0.05 4.87
CA ILE A 26 -5.56 0.55 6.20
C ILE A 26 -5.73 2.07 6.09
N THR A 27 -6.73 2.62 6.77
CA THR A 27 -7.01 4.06 6.78
C THR A 27 -6.12 4.79 7.77
N PHE A 28 -5.72 6.03 7.47
CA PHE A 28 -5.02 6.91 8.40
C PHE A 28 -5.64 8.31 8.43
N ARG A 29 -5.51 9.00 9.57
CA ARG A 29 -6.10 10.31 9.86
C ARG A 29 -5.10 11.47 9.78
N ASN A 30 -3.81 11.15 9.81
CA ASN A 30 -2.75 12.14 9.67
C ASN A 30 -1.48 11.50 9.06
N LEU A 31 -0.53 12.34 8.67
CA LEU A 31 0.74 11.90 8.06
C LEU A 31 1.60 11.09 9.04
N GLU A 32 1.55 11.35 10.35
CA GLU A 32 2.32 10.59 11.34
C GLU A 32 1.83 9.14 11.41
N GLU A 33 0.51 8.95 11.46
CA GLU A 33 -0.13 7.63 11.43
C GLU A 33 0.17 6.91 10.11
N MET A 34 0.12 7.60 8.98
CA MET A 34 0.53 7.04 7.68
C MET A 34 1.97 6.53 7.72
N VAL A 35 2.91 7.35 8.20
CA VAL A 35 4.33 6.97 8.29
C VAL A 35 4.48 5.77 9.23
N ARG A 36 3.78 5.75 10.37
CA ARG A 36 3.80 4.63 11.30
C ARG A 36 3.31 3.34 10.65
N ILE A 37 2.18 3.37 9.94
CA ILE A 37 1.65 2.22 9.20
C ILE A 37 2.65 1.79 8.11
N ALA A 38 3.15 2.71 7.29
CA ALA A 38 4.03 2.36 6.18
C ALA A 38 5.43 1.87 6.60
N SER A 39 5.90 2.26 7.80
CA SER A 39 7.23 1.88 8.31
C SER A 39 7.23 0.61 9.16
N GLN A 40 6.06 0.11 9.56
CA GLN A 40 5.94 -1.13 10.31
C GLN A 40 6.01 -2.35 9.38
N SER A 41 6.69 -3.40 9.85
CA SER A 41 6.64 -4.70 9.17
C SER A 41 5.25 -5.30 9.34
N HIS A 42 4.60 -5.65 8.23
CA HIS A 42 3.31 -6.31 8.21
C HIS A 42 3.49 -7.76 7.74
N PRO A 43 3.23 -8.77 8.58
CA PRO A 43 3.39 -10.17 8.19
C PRO A 43 2.56 -10.50 6.95
N ASN A 44 3.18 -11.11 5.94
CA ASN A 44 2.55 -11.51 4.69
C ASN A 44 1.91 -10.37 3.88
N LEU A 45 2.24 -9.13 4.19
CA LEU A 45 1.70 -7.94 3.53
C LEU A 45 2.85 -7.09 2.99
N VAL A 46 2.70 -6.59 1.77
CA VAL A 46 3.64 -5.64 1.16
C VAL A 46 2.89 -4.39 0.76
N LEU A 47 3.43 -3.22 1.11
CA LEU A 47 2.84 -1.93 0.72
C LEU A 47 2.92 -1.79 -0.81
N GLU A 48 1.77 -1.66 -1.46
CA GLU A 48 1.67 -1.50 -2.91
C GLU A 48 1.35 -0.05 -3.29
N LYS A 49 0.39 0.58 -2.62
CA LYS A 49 -0.03 1.95 -2.94
C LYS A 49 -0.46 2.74 -1.70
N VAL A 50 -0.21 4.04 -1.73
CA VAL A 50 -0.71 5.01 -0.74
C VAL A 50 -1.57 6.04 -1.45
N ILE A 51 -2.76 6.29 -0.93
CA ILE A 51 -3.71 7.29 -1.44
C ILE A 51 -3.89 8.35 -0.36
N VAL A 52 -3.58 9.59 -0.68
CA VAL A 52 -3.76 10.75 0.20
C VAL A 52 -4.84 11.64 -0.39
N TYR A 53 -5.85 11.96 0.40
CA TYR A 53 -6.89 12.92 0.05
C TYR A 53 -6.52 14.28 0.63
N ALA A 54 -6.55 15.31 -0.20
CA ALA A 54 -6.36 16.69 0.20
C ALA A 54 -7.49 17.56 -0.34
N MET A 55 -7.72 18.69 0.30
CA MET A 55 -8.65 19.72 -0.18
C MET A 55 -7.80 20.92 -0.56
N ALA A 56 -7.47 21.06 -1.86
CA ALA A 56 -6.81 22.25 -2.36
C ALA A 56 -7.90 23.25 -2.76
N GLU A 57 -7.93 24.42 -2.12
CA GLU A 57 -8.93 25.48 -2.42
C GLU A 57 -10.40 25.04 -2.23
N GLY A 58 -10.65 24.00 -1.42
CA GLY A 58 -11.99 23.45 -1.21
C GLY A 58 -12.42 22.42 -2.26
N GLU A 59 -11.56 22.12 -3.24
CA GLU A 59 -11.76 21.02 -4.18
C GLU A 59 -11.06 19.74 -3.70
N PRO A 60 -11.73 18.57 -3.75
CA PRO A 60 -11.12 17.31 -3.38
C PRO A 60 -10.07 16.91 -4.44
N CYS A 61 -8.84 16.72 -3.99
CA CYS A 61 -7.75 16.17 -4.80
C CYS A 61 -7.16 14.92 -4.12
N ALA A 62 -6.63 13.99 -4.93
CA ALA A 62 -6.02 12.77 -4.43
C ALA A 62 -4.61 12.60 -5.01
N LEU A 63 -3.64 12.33 -4.15
CA LEU A 63 -2.29 11.93 -4.52
C LEU A 63 -2.18 10.42 -4.33
N THR A 64 -1.87 9.69 -5.40
CA THR A 64 -1.63 8.23 -5.33
C THR A 64 -0.15 7.94 -5.60
N LEU A 65 0.50 7.27 -4.65
CA LEU A 65 1.87 6.78 -4.76
C LEU A 65 1.82 5.26 -4.90
N GLY A 66 2.11 4.74 -6.10
CA GLY A 66 2.18 3.31 -6.37
C GLY A 66 3.63 2.83 -6.44
N PHE A 67 3.93 1.72 -5.77
CA PHE A 67 5.24 1.09 -5.75
C PHE A 67 5.16 -0.19 -6.57
N ILE A 68 5.82 -0.20 -7.74
CA ILE A 68 5.90 -1.39 -8.58
C ILE A 68 7.12 -2.21 -8.13
N ALA A 69 6.89 -3.35 -7.49
CA ALA A 69 7.95 -4.33 -7.29
C ALA A 69 8.31 -4.98 -8.64
N ALA A 70 9.54 -4.76 -9.13
CA ALA A 70 10.05 -5.32 -10.39
C ALA A 70 10.05 -6.87 -10.46
N THR A 71 9.72 -7.56 -9.37
CA THR A 71 9.57 -9.02 -9.30
C THR A 71 8.16 -9.52 -9.65
N LYS A 72 7.15 -8.64 -9.76
CA LYS A 72 5.84 -8.98 -10.32
C LYS A 72 5.96 -9.13 -11.84
N GLY A 73 6.36 -10.33 -12.27
CA GLY A 73 6.55 -10.66 -13.69
C GLY A 73 7.46 -11.86 -13.96
N GLN A 74 8.18 -12.38 -12.96
CA GLN A 74 9.00 -13.59 -13.14
C GLN A 74 8.65 -14.69 -12.14
N ARG A 75 7.91 -15.69 -12.63
CA ARG A 75 8.28 -17.10 -12.45
C ARG A 75 8.05 -17.83 -13.77
N PRO A 76 9.13 -18.34 -14.37
CA PRO A 76 9.17 -19.77 -14.61
C PRO A 76 10.36 -20.35 -13.85
N SER A 77 10.07 -21.15 -12.84
CA SER A 77 10.93 -22.27 -12.48
C SER A 77 11.08 -23.12 -13.74
N HIS A 78 12.21 -23.02 -14.44
CA HIS A 78 12.61 -24.12 -15.31
C HIS A 78 13.18 -25.20 -14.40
N PRO A 79 12.68 -26.45 -14.50
CA PRO A 79 13.19 -27.56 -13.73
C PRO A 79 14.67 -27.79 -14.04
N GLU A 80 15.35 -28.31 -13.03
CA GLU A 80 16.76 -28.67 -13.01
C GLU A 80 17.16 -29.38 -14.32
N PHE A 81 18.20 -28.88 -14.98
CA PHE A 81 18.90 -29.69 -15.99
C PHE A 81 19.55 -30.86 -15.25
N GLU A 82 18.91 -32.02 -15.28
CA GLU A 82 19.61 -33.29 -15.05
C GLU A 82 20.67 -33.46 -16.16
N THR A 83 21.94 -33.57 -15.78
CA THR A 83 22.99 -34.15 -16.62
C THR A 83 23.89 -35.02 -15.76
#